data_AF-A0AAD1XTS5-F1
#
_entry.id   AF-A0AAD1XTS5-F1
#
_cell.length_a   1.000
_cell.length_b   1.000
_cell.length_c   1.000
_cell.angle_alpha   90.00
_cell.angle_beta   90.00
_cell.angle_gamma   90.00
#
_symmetry.space_group_name_H-M   'P 1'
#
loop_
_entity.id
_entity.type
_entity.pdbx_description
1 polymer ?
#
loop_
_entity_poly.entity_id
_entity_poly.type
_entity_poly.pdbx_seq_one_letter_code
_entity_poly.pdbx_strand_id
1 'polypeptide(L)'
;MSTACDVCPEFFKRFSACPTVPFSDMSERPAEFMISLFMAVLSSTQVFDIILMVYLAGTKSNRIHVLIAYLTPVIITSQVLKPYFQDPRPALSCIHGYGMPSGHSTAAGAVFVTAITLYLQKVISSFDLALLYGIMMPVQAYSRIYLHYHSEAQVLSGFSLGATVAMGLYLIFPLLPDQQELSQRVYLNEMQEHSSPMNVPNGRCESLMV
;
A
#
# COMPACT_ATOMS: atom_id res chain seq x y z
N MET A 1 -17.16 -26.93 -22.45
CA MET A 1 -16.08 -26.82 -21.45
C MET A 1 -16.35 -25.57 -20.64
N SER A 2 -16.82 -25.71 -19.40
CA SER A 2 -16.83 -24.60 -18.45
C SER A 2 -15.38 -24.26 -18.12
N THR A 3 -14.98 -23.01 -18.28
CA THR A 3 -13.65 -22.57 -17.88
C THR A 3 -13.54 -22.61 -16.36
N ALA A 4 -12.33 -22.70 -15.80
CA ALA A 4 -12.13 -22.64 -14.35
C ALA A 4 -12.76 -21.39 -13.71
N CYS A 5 -12.90 -20.30 -14.48
CA CYS A 5 -13.55 -19.07 -14.07
C CYS A 5 -15.07 -19.24 -13.83
N ASP A 6 -15.75 -20.06 -14.64
CA ASP A 6 -17.21 -20.20 -14.59
C ASP A 6 -17.67 -20.90 -13.31
N VAL A 7 -16.94 -21.94 -12.93
CA VAL A 7 -17.21 -22.81 -11.77
C VAL A 7 -16.44 -22.37 -10.50
N CYS A 8 -15.72 -21.25 -10.58
CA CYS A 8 -14.98 -20.71 -9.44
C CYS A 8 -15.95 -20.23 -8.33
N PRO A 9 -15.72 -20.60 -7.05
CA PRO A 9 -16.53 -20.11 -5.94
C PRO A 9 -16.51 -18.58 -5.82
N GLU A 10 -17.64 -17.99 -5.43
CA GLU A 10 -17.79 -16.53 -5.32
C GLU A 10 -16.77 -15.88 -4.37
N PHE A 11 -16.37 -16.59 -3.32
CA PHE A 11 -15.30 -16.14 -2.42
C PHE A 11 -14.01 -15.81 -3.18
N PHE A 12 -13.54 -16.70 -4.05
CA PHE A 12 -12.31 -16.50 -4.83
C PHE A 12 -12.50 -15.47 -5.96
N LYS A 13 -13.69 -15.43 -6.58
CA LYS A 13 -14.03 -14.40 -7.58
C LYS A 13 -13.95 -13.00 -6.99
N ARG A 14 -14.44 -12.79 -5.76
CA ARG A 14 -14.40 -11.50 -5.05
C ARG A 14 -12.97 -10.95 -4.92
N PHE A 15 -11.99 -11.82 -4.76
CA PHE A 15 -10.57 -11.45 -4.63
C PHE A 15 -9.79 -11.57 -5.95
N SER A 16 -10.47 -11.79 -7.08
CA SER A 16 -9.79 -12.03 -8.36
C SER A 16 -8.73 -13.13 -8.24
N ALA A 17 -9.06 -14.22 -7.55
CA ALA A 17 -8.13 -15.27 -7.13
C ALA A 17 -8.65 -16.67 -7.46
N CYS A 18 -9.31 -16.85 -8.61
CA CYS A 18 -9.80 -18.16 -9.01
C CYS A 18 -8.62 -19.11 -9.31
N PRO A 19 -8.60 -20.33 -8.71
CA PRO A 19 -7.63 -21.37 -9.05
C PRO A 19 -7.70 -21.73 -10.54
N THR A 20 -6.56 -22.10 -11.13
CA THR A 20 -6.48 -22.53 -12.53
C THR A 20 -7.09 -23.92 -12.76
N VAL A 21 -7.15 -24.75 -11.72
CA VAL A 21 -7.82 -26.06 -11.74
C VAL A 21 -9.17 -25.93 -11.03
N PRO A 22 -10.29 -26.28 -11.68
CA PRO A 22 -11.60 -26.31 -11.05
C PRO A 22 -11.67 -27.21 -9.83
N PHE A 23 -12.58 -26.89 -8.89
CA PHE A 23 -12.86 -27.77 -7.74
C PHE A 23 -13.44 -29.13 -8.18
N SER A 24 -14.13 -29.21 -9.32
CA SER A 24 -14.63 -30.46 -9.88
C SER A 24 -13.50 -31.45 -10.22
N ASP A 25 -12.32 -30.94 -10.55
CA ASP A 25 -11.21 -31.72 -11.11
C ASP A 25 -10.16 -32.02 -10.02
N MET A 26 -10.45 -31.71 -8.75
CA MET A 26 -9.50 -31.85 -7.64
C MET A 26 -9.03 -33.29 -7.43
N SER A 27 -9.88 -34.28 -7.71
CA SER A 27 -9.53 -35.70 -7.58
C SER A 27 -8.71 -36.21 -8.75
N GLU A 28 -8.89 -35.62 -9.94
CA GLU A 28 -8.16 -36.00 -11.15
C GLU A 28 -6.75 -35.39 -11.19
N ARG A 29 -6.60 -34.18 -10.67
CA ARG A 29 -5.37 -33.38 -10.72
C ARG A 29 -5.01 -32.78 -9.35
N PRO A 30 -4.81 -33.62 -8.31
CA PRO A 30 -4.72 -33.15 -6.93
C PRO A 30 -3.51 -32.24 -6.69
N ALA A 31 -2.36 -32.55 -7.29
CA ALA A 31 -1.15 -31.75 -7.10
C ALA A 31 -1.30 -30.35 -7.73
N GLU A 32 -1.77 -30.25 -8.97
CA GLU A 32 -1.96 -28.95 -9.62
C GLU A 32 -3.09 -28.15 -8.97
N PHE A 33 -4.16 -28.83 -8.53
CA PHE A 33 -5.22 -28.21 -7.75
C PHE A 33 -4.66 -27.59 -6.47
N MET A 34 -3.89 -28.32 -5.68
CA MET A 34 -3.30 -27.82 -4.44
C MET A 34 -2.37 -26.62 -4.66
N ILE A 35 -1.53 -26.64 -5.71
CA ILE A 35 -0.68 -25.49 -6.05
C ILE A 35 -1.54 -24.30 -6.47
N SER A 36 -2.56 -24.51 -7.31
CA SER A 36 -3.45 -23.44 -7.75
C SER A 36 -4.26 -22.84 -6.61
N LEU A 37 -4.72 -23.66 -5.67
CA LEU A 37 -5.41 -23.23 -4.47
C LEU A 37 -4.48 -22.46 -3.54
N PHE A 38 -3.23 -22.91 -3.37
CA PHE A 38 -2.23 -22.18 -2.60
C PHE A 38 -1.97 -20.79 -3.20
N MET A 39 -1.79 -20.70 -4.51
CA MET A 39 -1.60 -19.41 -5.21
C MET A 39 -2.84 -18.51 -5.09
N ALA A 40 -4.04 -19.08 -5.16
CA ALA A 40 -5.30 -18.36 -4.96
C ALA A 40 -5.44 -17.79 -3.54
N VAL A 41 -5.15 -18.60 -2.52
CA VAL A 41 -5.17 -18.17 -1.11
C VAL A 41 -4.13 -17.08 -0.88
N LEU A 42 -2.90 -17.29 -1.35
CA LEU A 42 -1.83 -16.30 -1.22
C LEU A 42 -2.19 -14.99 -1.91
N SER A 43 -2.79 -15.03 -3.10
CA SER A 43 -3.24 -13.81 -3.76
C SER A 43 -4.33 -13.07 -2.97
N SER A 44 -5.16 -13.80 -2.21
CA SER A 44 -6.25 -13.22 -1.43
C SER A 44 -5.75 -12.55 -0.14
N THR A 45 -4.47 -12.71 0.23
CA THR A 45 -3.93 -12.12 1.46
C THR A 45 -3.84 -10.61 1.45
N GLN A 46 -4.00 -9.96 0.29
CA GLN A 46 -3.96 -8.50 0.17
C GLN A 46 -4.90 -7.79 1.15
N VAL A 47 -6.05 -8.39 1.48
CA VAL A 47 -6.98 -7.82 2.47
C VAL A 47 -6.37 -7.79 3.87
N PHE A 48 -5.66 -8.85 4.26
CA PHE A 48 -4.97 -8.90 5.54
C PHE A 48 -3.81 -7.91 5.58
N ASP A 49 -3.12 -7.70 4.45
CA ASP A 49 -2.09 -6.67 4.33
C ASP A 49 -2.69 -5.27 4.61
N ILE A 50 -3.84 -4.93 4.02
CA ILE A 50 -4.53 -3.66 4.29
C ILE A 50 -4.87 -3.52 5.77
N ILE A 51 -5.48 -4.55 6.36
CA ILE A 51 -5.87 -4.54 7.79
C ILE A 51 -4.64 -4.34 8.67
N LEU A 52 -3.54 -5.04 8.38
CA LEU A 52 -2.28 -4.89 9.10
C LEU A 52 -1.74 -3.47 8.99
N MET A 53 -1.73 -2.88 7.80
CA MET A 53 -1.22 -1.50 7.61
C MET A 53 -2.08 -0.48 8.35
N VAL A 54 -3.41 -0.64 8.35
CA VAL A 54 -4.33 0.19 9.13
C VAL A 54 -4.09 0.02 10.63
N TYR A 55 -3.96 -1.22 11.11
CA TYR A 55 -3.66 -1.50 12.50
C TYR A 55 -2.33 -0.85 12.93
N LEU A 56 -1.26 -1.02 12.15
CA LEU A 56 0.04 -0.42 12.44
C LEU A 56 -0.02 1.11 12.50
N ALA A 57 -0.74 1.74 11.57
CA ALA A 57 -0.96 3.19 11.57
C ALA A 57 -1.78 3.65 12.79
N GLY A 58 -2.75 2.86 13.26
CA GLY A 58 -3.56 3.17 14.43
C GLY A 58 -2.85 2.97 15.78
N THR A 59 -1.80 2.13 15.84
CA THR A 59 -1.10 1.84 17.10
C THR A 59 -0.32 3.01 17.68
N LYS A 60 0.21 3.90 16.83
CA LYS A 60 0.96 5.09 17.24
C LYS A 60 0.76 6.21 16.23
N SER A 61 0.53 7.42 16.71
CA SER A 61 0.30 8.61 15.86
C SER A 61 1.39 8.82 14.80
N ASN A 62 2.65 8.55 15.15
CA ASN A 62 3.78 8.71 14.23
C ASN A 62 3.91 7.61 13.16
N ARG A 63 3.03 6.60 13.12
CA ARG A 63 3.08 5.48 12.15
C ARG A 63 2.13 5.65 10.96
N ILE A 64 1.41 6.76 10.87
CA ILE A 64 0.50 7.03 9.74
C ILE A 64 1.22 6.95 8.39
N HIS A 65 2.51 7.25 8.37
CA HIS A 65 3.37 7.13 7.20
C HIS A 65 3.38 5.72 6.58
N VAL A 66 3.14 4.66 7.36
CA VAL A 66 3.07 3.26 6.89
C VAL A 66 1.87 3.09 5.98
N LEU A 67 0.71 3.60 6.42
CA LEU A 67 -0.51 3.52 5.64
C LEU A 67 -0.42 4.40 4.38
N ILE A 68 0.22 5.57 4.48
CA ILE A 68 0.47 6.43 3.31
C ILE A 68 1.39 5.72 2.31
N ALA A 69 2.51 5.15 2.76
CA ALA A 69 3.45 4.40 1.92
C ALA A 69 2.79 3.20 1.21
N TYR A 70 1.79 2.58 1.85
CA TYR A 70 0.99 1.51 1.25
C TYR A 70 -0.06 2.03 0.25
N LEU A 71 -0.87 3.02 0.63
CA LEU A 71 -2.01 3.47 -0.17
C LEU A 71 -1.60 4.29 -1.40
N THR A 72 -0.57 5.13 -1.29
CA THR A 72 -0.15 6.01 -2.39
C THR A 72 0.15 5.26 -3.69
N PRO A 73 1.01 4.22 -3.74
CA PRO A 73 1.25 3.50 -4.99
C PRO A 73 0.01 2.75 -5.51
N VAL A 74 -0.85 2.25 -4.63
CA VAL A 74 -2.09 1.57 -5.01
C VAL A 74 -3.08 2.54 -5.65
N ILE A 75 -3.20 3.76 -5.11
CA ILE A 75 -4.02 4.83 -5.68
C ILE A 75 -3.45 5.27 -7.03
N ILE A 76 -2.15 5.53 -7.12
CA ILE A 76 -1.47 5.88 -8.38
C ILE A 76 -1.73 4.81 -9.45
N THR A 77 -1.60 3.53 -9.08
CA THR A 77 -1.87 2.40 -9.97
C THR A 77 -3.30 2.41 -10.49
N SER A 78 -4.27 2.50 -9.57
CA SER A 78 -5.69 2.33 -9.91
C SER A 78 -6.31 3.54 -10.61
N GLN A 79 -5.96 4.75 -10.18
CA GLN A 79 -6.62 5.99 -10.62
C GLN A 79 -5.85 6.70 -11.73
N VAL A 80 -4.54 6.48 -11.85
CA VAL A 80 -3.69 7.22 -12.81
C VAL A 80 -3.17 6.27 -13.89
N LEU A 81 -2.43 5.25 -13.49
CA LEU A 81 -1.65 4.45 -14.45
C LEU A 81 -2.50 3.46 -15.24
N LYS A 82 -3.48 2.79 -14.61
CA LYS A 82 -4.38 1.88 -15.30
C LYS A 82 -5.19 2.58 -16.41
N PRO A 83 -5.86 3.73 -16.16
CA PRO A 83 -6.51 4.49 -17.21
C PRO A 83 -5.57 5.05 -18.28
N TYR A 84 -4.32 5.31 -17.92
CA TYR A 84 -3.29 5.81 -18.85
C TYR A 84 -2.81 4.72 -19.82
N PHE A 85 -2.39 3.55 -19.30
CA PHE A 85 -1.82 2.49 -20.15
C PHE A 85 -2.88 1.73 -20.94
N GLN A 86 -4.06 1.53 -20.35
CA GLN A 86 -5.16 0.78 -20.96
C GLN A 86 -4.79 -0.63 -21.47
N ASP A 87 -3.69 -1.19 -20.96
CA ASP A 87 -3.14 -2.46 -21.40
C ASP A 87 -4.11 -3.61 -21.05
N PRO A 88 -4.50 -4.47 -22.01
CA PRO A 88 -5.45 -5.54 -21.75
C PRO A 88 -4.86 -6.63 -20.84
N ARG A 89 -5.72 -7.27 -20.05
CA ARG A 89 -5.34 -8.48 -19.31
C ARG A 89 -5.09 -9.68 -20.26
N PRO A 90 -4.36 -10.71 -19.81
CA PRO A 90 -4.23 -11.96 -20.56
C PRO A 90 -5.59 -12.58 -20.90
N ALA A 91 -5.67 -13.27 -22.04
CA ALA A 91 -6.91 -13.85 -22.56
C ALA A 91 -7.57 -14.86 -21.61
N LEU A 92 -6.78 -15.57 -20.79
CA LEU A 92 -7.26 -16.55 -19.82
C LEU A 92 -7.68 -15.94 -18.47
N SER A 93 -7.64 -14.61 -18.33
CA SER A 93 -8.04 -13.97 -17.08
C SER A 93 -9.55 -14.08 -16.84
N CYS A 94 -9.94 -14.45 -15.61
CA CYS A 94 -11.34 -14.51 -15.21
C CYS A 94 -12.03 -13.14 -15.06
N ILE A 95 -11.30 -12.04 -15.29
CA ILE A 95 -11.84 -10.68 -15.22
C ILE A 95 -11.35 -9.86 -16.41
N HIS A 96 -12.20 -8.94 -16.87
CA HIS A 96 -11.89 -8.02 -17.95
C HIS A 96 -11.43 -6.64 -17.44
N GLY A 97 -10.85 -5.84 -18.33
CA GLY A 97 -10.36 -4.49 -18.04
C GLY A 97 -8.83 -4.37 -18.05
N TYR A 98 -8.32 -3.23 -17.59
CA TYR A 98 -6.90 -2.89 -17.70
C TYR A 98 -6.01 -3.66 -16.70
N GLY A 99 -4.96 -4.27 -17.24
CA GLY A 99 -4.02 -5.13 -16.53
C GLY A 99 -2.75 -4.42 -16.05
N MET A 100 -2.25 -3.41 -16.78
CA MET A 100 -1.02 -2.69 -16.44
C MET A 100 -1.28 -1.44 -15.59
N PRO A 101 -0.54 -1.20 -14.50
CA PRO A 101 0.23 -2.17 -13.73
C PRO A 101 -0.69 -3.04 -12.83
N SER A 102 -0.18 -4.17 -12.35
CA SER A 102 -0.95 -5.04 -11.45
C SER A 102 -1.10 -4.43 -10.05
N GLY A 103 -2.35 -4.26 -9.60
CA GLY A 103 -2.64 -3.68 -8.26
C GLY A 103 -2.22 -4.57 -7.10
N HIS A 104 -2.42 -5.89 -7.19
CA HIS A 104 -1.95 -6.85 -6.17
C HIS A 104 -0.43 -6.82 -6.06
N SER A 105 0.25 -6.80 -7.21
CA SER A 105 1.71 -6.74 -7.26
C SER A 105 2.25 -5.41 -6.75
N THR A 106 1.56 -4.30 -7.02
CA THR A 106 1.87 -2.98 -6.47
C THR A 106 1.76 -2.97 -4.95
N ALA A 107 0.67 -3.50 -4.39
CA ALA A 107 0.52 -3.63 -2.95
C ALA A 107 1.64 -4.49 -2.36
N ALA A 108 1.95 -5.64 -2.97
CA ALA A 108 3.02 -6.53 -2.53
C ALA A 108 4.39 -5.81 -2.49
N GLY A 109 4.73 -5.04 -3.53
CA GLY A 109 5.97 -4.26 -3.57
C GLY A 109 6.04 -3.19 -2.47
N ALA A 110 4.92 -2.52 -2.18
CA ALA A 110 4.85 -1.54 -1.09
C ALA A 110 4.96 -2.18 0.30
N VAL A 111 4.33 -3.33 0.52
CA VAL A 111 4.42 -4.09 1.78
C VAL A 111 5.83 -4.65 1.98
N PHE A 112 6.46 -5.15 0.92
CA PHE A 112 7.84 -5.63 0.94
C PHE A 112 8.81 -4.57 1.48
N VAL A 113 8.75 -3.36 0.89
CA VAL A 113 9.60 -2.24 1.34
C VAL A 113 9.25 -1.77 2.75
N THR A 114 7.95 -1.73 3.08
CA THR A 114 7.48 -1.40 4.43
C THR A 114 8.06 -2.36 5.47
N ALA A 115 7.99 -3.67 5.26
CA ALA A 115 8.49 -4.67 6.20
C ALA A 115 10.00 -4.53 6.44
N ILE A 116 10.78 -4.35 5.38
CA ILE A 116 12.23 -4.10 5.46
C ILE A 116 12.50 -2.81 6.23
N THR A 117 11.79 -1.73 5.91
CA THR A 117 12.02 -0.42 6.55
C THR A 117 11.70 -0.47 8.04
N LEU A 118 10.57 -1.07 8.42
CA LEU A 118 10.20 -1.24 9.83
C LEU A 118 11.20 -2.11 10.60
N TYR A 119 11.79 -3.11 9.95
CA TYR A 119 12.86 -3.92 10.53
C TYR A 119 14.14 -3.10 10.74
N LEU A 120 14.59 -2.36 9.72
CA LEU A 120 15.77 -1.50 9.79
C LEU A 120 15.63 -0.38 10.84
N GLN A 121 14.42 0.17 10.98
CA GLN A 121 14.07 1.15 12.01
C GLN A 121 13.90 0.53 13.41
N LYS A 122 14.10 -0.79 13.56
CA LYS A 122 13.92 -1.55 14.81
C LYS A 122 12.52 -1.43 15.40
N VAL A 123 11.52 -1.15 14.56
CA VAL A 123 10.10 -1.15 14.94
C VAL A 123 9.60 -2.58 15.11
N ILE A 124 10.04 -3.47 14.20
CA ILE A 124 9.95 -4.92 14.37
C ILE A 124 11.35 -5.47 14.61
N SER A 125 11.51 -6.34 15.61
CA SER A 125 12.82 -6.91 15.98
C SER A 125 13.05 -8.30 15.38
N SER A 126 11.99 -8.95 14.89
CA SER A 126 12.07 -10.30 14.33
C SER A 126 12.62 -10.26 12.91
N PHE A 127 13.84 -10.76 12.73
CA PHE A 127 14.41 -11.03 11.41
C PHE A 127 13.54 -12.03 10.63
N ASP A 128 12.98 -13.03 11.31
CA ASP A 128 12.11 -14.03 10.70
C ASP A 128 10.87 -13.39 10.08
N LEU A 129 10.29 -12.36 10.72
CA LEU A 129 9.16 -11.62 10.15
C LEU A 129 9.57 -10.84 8.90
N ALA A 130 10.72 -10.16 8.94
CA ALA A 130 11.24 -9.44 7.78
C ALA A 130 11.55 -10.39 6.62
N LEU A 131 12.14 -11.55 6.91
CA LEU A 131 12.43 -12.60 5.94
C LEU A 131 11.15 -13.21 5.36
N LEU A 132 10.15 -13.48 6.22
CA LEU A 132 8.85 -14.01 5.81
C LEU A 132 8.17 -13.08 4.80
N TYR A 133 8.05 -11.79 5.10
CA TYR A 133 7.49 -10.83 4.15
C TYR A 133 8.39 -10.63 2.92
N GLY A 134 9.70 -10.72 3.10
CA GLY A 134 10.69 -10.67 2.02
C GLY A 134 10.47 -11.77 0.97
N ILE A 135 10.04 -12.95 1.39
CA ILE A 135 9.73 -14.09 0.50
C ILE A 135 8.28 -14.07 0.05
N MET A 136 7.34 -13.82 0.97
CA MET A 136 5.91 -13.94 0.68
C MET A 136 5.41 -12.91 -0.34
N MET A 137 5.91 -11.67 -0.32
CA MET A 137 5.44 -10.62 -1.23
C MET A 137 5.79 -10.88 -2.70
N PRO A 138 7.03 -11.30 -3.06
CA PRO A 138 7.33 -11.77 -4.42
C PRO A 138 6.47 -12.97 -4.85
N VAL A 139 6.22 -13.93 -3.96
CA VAL A 139 5.37 -15.11 -4.30
C VAL A 139 3.91 -14.70 -4.50
N GLN A 140 3.40 -13.76 -3.69
CA GLN A 140 2.08 -13.15 -3.87
C GLN A 140 1.99 -12.43 -5.22
N ALA A 141 3.02 -11.69 -5.63
CA ALA A 141 3.07 -11.06 -6.94
C ALA A 141 3.09 -12.11 -8.07
N TYR A 142 3.90 -13.17 -7.93
CA TYR A 142 3.98 -14.28 -8.89
C TYR A 142 2.66 -15.03 -9.04
N SER A 143 1.86 -15.16 -7.96
CA SER A 143 0.55 -15.80 -8.01
C SER A 143 -0.35 -15.21 -9.10
N ARG A 144 -0.17 -13.92 -9.45
CA ARG A 144 -0.96 -13.22 -10.48
C ARG A 144 -0.64 -13.72 -11.89
N ILE A 145 0.60 -14.16 -12.13
CA ILE A 145 1.04 -14.80 -13.38
C ILE A 145 0.51 -16.22 -13.42
N TYR A 146 0.71 -16.97 -12.34
CA TYR A 146 0.27 -18.37 -12.23
C TYR A 146 -1.24 -18.52 -12.44
N LEU A 147 -2.04 -17.63 -11.84
CA LEU A 147 -3.50 -17.61 -11.96
C LEU A 147 -4.00 -16.90 -13.24
N HIS A 148 -3.09 -16.52 -14.15
CA HIS A 148 -3.39 -15.87 -15.44
C HIS A 148 -4.12 -14.51 -15.37
N TYR A 149 -4.10 -13.85 -14.22
CA TYR A 149 -4.73 -12.54 -14.07
C TYR A 149 -3.89 -11.40 -14.66
N HIS A 150 -2.58 -11.59 -14.76
CA HIS A 150 -1.64 -10.60 -15.25
C HIS A 150 -0.49 -11.23 -16.02
N SER A 151 0.06 -10.50 -16.99
CA SER A 151 1.33 -10.86 -17.63
C SER A 151 2.52 -10.57 -16.72
N GLU A 152 3.68 -11.13 -17.04
CA GLU A 152 4.93 -10.87 -16.31
C GLU A 152 5.27 -9.38 -16.26
N ALA A 153 5.14 -8.68 -17.40
CA ALA A 153 5.38 -7.24 -17.48
C ALA A 153 4.41 -6.44 -16.59
N GLN A 154 3.14 -6.84 -16.50
CA GLN A 154 2.15 -6.20 -15.62
C GLN A 154 2.46 -6.41 -14.14
N VAL A 155 3.05 -7.55 -13.78
CA VAL A 155 3.47 -7.84 -12.41
C VAL A 155 4.77 -7.10 -12.08
N LEU A 156 5.80 -7.20 -12.91
CA LEU A 156 7.08 -6.53 -12.66
C LEU A 156 6.94 -5.01 -12.55
N SER A 157 6.13 -4.40 -13.42
CA SER A 157 5.81 -2.97 -13.34
C SER A 157 5.10 -2.60 -12.04
N GLY A 158 4.10 -3.37 -11.64
CA GLY A 158 3.36 -3.16 -10.39
C GLY A 158 4.27 -3.27 -9.17
N PHE A 159 5.00 -4.38 -9.05
CA PHE A 159 5.93 -4.60 -7.93
C PHE A 159 6.97 -3.48 -7.83
N SER A 160 7.58 -3.12 -8.95
CA SER A 160 8.61 -2.08 -9.01
C SER A 160 8.06 -0.71 -8.64
N LEU A 161 6.87 -0.36 -9.12
CA LEU A 161 6.19 0.89 -8.78
C LEU A 161 5.87 0.95 -7.28
N GLY A 162 5.27 -0.12 -6.74
CA GLY A 162 4.94 -0.22 -5.32
C GLY A 162 6.16 -0.04 -4.43
N ALA A 163 7.23 -0.77 -4.72
CA ALA A 163 8.49 -0.69 -3.99
C ALA A 163 9.13 0.70 -4.10
N THR A 164 9.19 1.27 -5.30
CA THR A 164 9.87 2.56 -5.55
C THR A 164 9.15 3.71 -4.86
N VAL A 165 7.82 3.78 -4.99
CA VAL A 165 7.02 4.85 -4.37
C VAL A 165 7.06 4.72 -2.84
N ALA A 166 6.90 3.51 -2.30
CA ALA A 166 6.99 3.31 -0.85
C ALA A 166 8.37 3.70 -0.31
N MET A 167 9.45 3.27 -0.98
CA MET A 167 10.82 3.63 -0.62
C MET A 167 11.02 5.15 -0.65
N GLY A 168 10.61 5.82 -1.72
CA GLY A 168 10.71 7.27 -1.86
C GLY A 168 9.99 8.00 -0.72
N LEU A 169 8.79 7.56 -0.36
CA LEU A 169 8.05 8.12 0.77
C LEU A 169 8.78 7.90 2.10
N TYR A 170 9.33 6.71 2.35
CA TYR A 170 10.13 6.44 3.56
C TYR A 170 11.40 7.27 3.65
N LEU A 171 12.00 7.67 2.53
CA LEU A 171 13.14 8.59 2.50
C LEU A 171 12.71 10.05 2.76
N ILE A 172 11.48 10.42 2.38
CA ILE A 172 10.95 11.78 2.53
C ILE A 172 10.38 12.01 3.94
N PHE A 173 9.70 11.04 4.54
CA PHE A 173 9.01 11.24 5.83
C PHE A 173 9.91 11.77 6.96
N PRO A 174 11.16 11.31 7.14
CA PRO A 174 12.06 11.87 8.16
C PRO A 174 12.47 13.32 7.90
N LEU A 175 12.29 13.84 6.68
CA LEU A 175 12.57 15.24 6.32
C LEU A 175 11.38 16.16 6.63
N LEU A 176 10.19 15.59 6.88
CA LEU A 176 9.01 16.36 7.23
C LEU A 176 9.03 16.64 8.74
N PRO A 177 8.79 17.89 9.17
CA PRO A 177 8.74 18.24 10.59
C PRO A 177 7.60 17.49 11.28
N ASP A 178 7.87 16.96 12.48
CA ASP A 178 6.88 16.19 13.22
C ASP A 178 5.68 17.07 13.62
N GLN A 179 4.47 16.49 13.66
CA GLN A 179 3.25 17.23 13.98
C GLN A 179 3.29 17.83 15.39
N GLN A 180 3.95 17.17 16.35
CA GLN A 180 4.11 17.72 17.70
C GLN A 180 5.07 18.90 17.68
N GLU A 181 6.16 18.79 16.92
CA GLU A 181 7.14 19.86 16.76
C GLU A 181 6.52 21.08 16.06
N LEU A 182 5.73 20.88 15.01
CA LEU A 182 4.95 21.93 14.36
C LEU A 182 3.96 22.60 15.33
N SER A 183 3.20 21.81 16.08
CA SER A 183 2.23 22.35 17.05
C SER A 183 2.92 23.18 18.13
N GLN A 184 4.08 22.71 18.62
CA GLN A 184 4.87 23.43 19.61
C GLN A 184 5.48 24.71 19.04
N ARG A 185 5.98 24.69 17.79
CA ARG A 185 6.48 25.87 17.09
C ARG A 185 5.40 26.92 16.88
N VAL A 186 4.20 26.52 16.46
CA VAL A 186 3.04 27.43 16.32
C VAL A 186 2.67 28.05 17.67
N TYR A 187 2.54 27.23 18.72
CA TYR A 187 2.24 27.72 20.06
C TYR A 187 3.29 28.71 20.59
N LEU A 188 4.58 28.43 20.40
CA LEU A 188 5.65 29.33 20.81
C LEU A 188 5.62 30.66 20.04
N ASN A 189 5.31 30.63 18.74
CA ASN A 189 5.17 31.84 17.93
C ASN A 189 4.00 32.71 18.40
N GLU A 190 2.85 32.12 18.72
CA GLU A 190 1.68 32.84 19.26
C GLU A 190 2.00 33.49 20.62
N MET A 191 2.74 32.80 21.49
CA MET A 191 3.16 33.39 22.77
C MET A 191 4.15 34.56 22.60
N GLN A 192 5.05 34.49 21.61
CA GLN A 192 5.96 35.60 21.30
C GLN A 192 5.24 36.83 20.74
N GLU A 193 4.19 36.62 19.94
CA GLU A 193 3.38 37.71 19.41
C GLU A 193 2.57 38.39 20.52
N HIS A 194 2.01 37.63 21.47
CA HIS A 194 1.25 38.18 22.61
C HIS A 194 2.13 38.86 23.68
N SER A 195 3.42 38.54 23.74
CA SER A 195 4.38 39.14 24.68
C SER A 195 5.19 40.30 24.09
N SER A 196 5.04 40.59 22.79
CA SER A 196 5.64 41.78 22.18
C SER A 196 4.97 43.03 22.75
N PRO A 197 5.74 44.00 23.28
CA PRO A 197 5.16 45.22 23.83
C PRO A 197 4.36 45.92 22.74
N MET A 198 3.09 46.23 23.02
CA MET A 198 2.31 47.12 22.16
C MET A 198 3.14 48.37 21.92
N ASN A 199 3.47 48.63 20.66
CA ASN A 199 4.03 49.91 20.25
C ASN A 199 2.89 50.93 20.37
N VAL A 200 2.62 51.37 21.61
CA VAL A 200 1.69 52.46 21.90
C VAL A 200 2.28 53.65 21.15
N PRO A 201 1.58 54.17 20.12
CA PRO A 201 2.03 55.37 19.44
C PRO A 201 2.21 56.43 20.52
N ASN A 202 3.35 57.12 20.50
CA ASN A 202 3.67 58.21 21.42
C ASN A 202 2.70 59.39 21.16
N GLY A 203 1.44 59.21 21.54
CA GLY A 203 0.40 60.22 21.48
C GLY A 203 0.68 61.21 22.59
N ARG A 204 1.20 62.37 22.22
CA ARG A 204 1.31 63.52 23.11
C ARG A 204 -0.05 63.75 23.78
N CYS A 205 -0.11 63.59 25.09
CA CYS A 205 -1.16 64.20 25.90
C CYS A 205 -0.95 65.72 25.84
N GLU A 206 -1.56 66.36 24.84
CA GLU A 206 -1.78 67.81 24.92
C GLU A 206 -2.85 68.06 25.99
N SER A 207 -2.40 68.67 27.07
CA SER A 207 -3.23 69.22 28.13
C SER A 207 -4.17 70.30 27.56
N LEU A 208 -5.46 69.99 27.46
CA LEU A 208 -6.50 71.02 27.36
C LEU A 208 -6.63 71.70 28.73
N MET A 209 -5.96 72.85 28.89
CA MET A 209 -6.42 73.90 29.79
C MET A 209 -7.40 74.78 29.01
N VAL A 210 -8.70 74.67 29.32
CA VAL A 210 -9.67 75.77 29.31
C VAL A 210 -10.71 75.48 30.39
#